data_AF-A0A7X6Y2Z7-F1
#
_entry.id   AF-A0A7X6Y2Z7-F1
#
_cell.length_a   1.000
_cell.length_b   1.000
_cell.length_c   1.000
_cell.angle_alpha   90.00
_cell.angle_beta   90.00
_cell.angle_gamma   90.00
#
_symmetry.space_group_name_H-M   'P 1'
#
loop_
_entity.id
_entity.type
_entity.pdbx_description
1 polymer ?
#
loop_
_entity_poly.entity_id
_entity_poly.type
_entity_poly.pdbx_seq_one_letter_code
_entity_poly.pdbx_strand_id
1 'polypeptide(L)'
;LAKDIIEEVERITGKTYGENSEEDISIRIIADHSKGIAFLIGDGVLPSNEGRGYVLRRLIRRASRHGRVLGVKKLFLNKVIDKVIEDYKDPYEDLYERRDYIKKIVELEEKRFSETIDSGLEMLFDFLSKTEDSIFSGKNAFMLYDTYGFPVELTKEILDEKNISLDIESFKEEMEKQRERARSARKESNYSGGSLKGIDLIEDYFETEFTGYKKLSYKSRVLALSDDSSLVESLSKGEKGYLQTKKTPFYAERGGQVGDTGYIVQGDSIARVLDTQVNRNGNIIHIIEVLEGEIKLKNVELKVDKKRRRSIEKNHTATHILHKALKEVLGDHVNQAGSIVLEDRLRFDFNHMEKLSPDTIYEIEEIVNEEILKAMKVKTKIMSIDEAKEHGAMALFDEKYGDEVRVLFTGDYSVELCGGTHVKNTGEIGLFVITSEQGIASGVRRIEAVTGMNSFKLFKEKESNLIKAGKLLKVGDDYLTEKIKSNLLQ
;
A
#
# COMPACT_ATOMS: atom_id res chain seq x y z
N LEU A 1 -23.16 31.33 8.42
CA LEU A 1 -22.56 30.23 9.23
C LEU A 1 -23.66 29.68 10.13
N ALA A 2 -23.64 28.37 10.41
CA ALA A 2 -24.56 27.80 11.39
C ALA A 2 -24.23 28.37 12.76
N LYS A 3 -25.19 29.05 13.38
CA LYS A 3 -25.00 29.80 14.63
C LYS A 3 -24.58 28.85 15.75
N ASP A 4 -25.19 27.67 15.79
CA ASP A 4 -24.99 26.70 16.87
C ASP A 4 -23.58 26.07 16.86
N ILE A 5 -22.92 25.97 15.71
CA ILE A 5 -21.52 25.52 15.62
C ILE A 5 -20.58 26.60 16.17
N ILE A 6 -20.85 27.88 15.89
CA ILE A 6 -20.07 28.99 16.44
C ILE A 6 -20.20 29.00 17.97
N GLU A 7 -21.42 28.86 18.49
CA GLU A 7 -21.69 28.82 19.94
C GLU A 7 -20.91 27.68 20.63
N GLU A 8 -20.76 26.52 19.98
CA GLU A 8 -19.93 25.42 20.50
C GLU A 8 -18.43 25.75 20.51
N VAL A 9 -17.93 26.43 19.48
CA VAL A 9 -16.53 26.89 19.44
C VAL A 9 -16.27 27.94 20.53
N GLU A 10 -17.20 28.88 20.74
CA GLU A 10 -17.13 29.87 21.83
C GLU A 10 -17.07 29.17 23.19
N ARG A 11 -17.92 28.16 23.41
CA ARG A 11 -17.96 27.37 24.66
C ARG A 11 -16.64 26.64 24.93
N ILE A 12 -16.00 26.11 23.90
CA ILE A 12 -14.74 25.37 24.00
C ILE A 12 -13.56 26.32 24.27
N THR A 13 -13.53 27.46 23.56
CA THR A 13 -12.40 28.39 23.56
C THR A 13 -12.48 29.41 24.69
N GLY A 14 -13.67 29.67 25.22
CA GLY A 14 -13.94 30.74 26.17
C GLY A 14 -13.86 32.14 25.55
N LYS A 15 -13.95 32.23 24.22
CA LYS A 15 -13.89 33.48 23.44
C LYS A 15 -15.25 33.79 22.83
N THR A 16 -15.61 35.07 22.77
CA THR A 16 -16.90 35.53 22.25
C THR A 16 -16.75 36.08 20.85
N TYR A 17 -17.56 35.57 19.92
CA TYR A 17 -17.62 36.03 18.54
C TYR A 17 -18.22 37.44 18.46
N GLY A 18 -17.51 38.35 17.81
CA GLY A 18 -17.87 39.76 17.62
C GLY A 18 -17.17 40.72 18.59
N GLU A 19 -16.40 40.23 19.57
CA GLU A 19 -15.65 41.08 20.51
C GLU A 19 -14.24 41.41 20.00
N ASN A 20 -13.58 40.50 19.28
CA ASN A 20 -12.23 40.69 18.75
C ASN A 20 -12.11 40.14 17.32
N SER A 21 -11.74 41.01 16.37
CA SER A 21 -11.65 40.66 14.96
C SER A 21 -10.67 39.52 14.62
N GLU A 22 -9.57 39.38 15.38
CA GLU A 22 -8.60 38.29 15.17
C GLU A 22 -9.12 36.95 15.71
N GLU A 23 -9.79 36.99 16.86
CA GLU A 23 -10.42 35.81 17.46
C GLU A 23 -11.60 35.33 16.59
N ASP A 24 -12.38 36.26 16.03
CA ASP A 24 -13.50 35.99 15.12
C ASP A 24 -13.08 35.26 13.84
N ILE A 25 -11.90 35.58 13.30
CA ILE A 25 -11.33 34.88 12.15
C ILE A 25 -11.08 33.42 12.54
N SER A 26 -10.45 33.19 13.69
CA SER A 26 -10.13 31.84 14.17
C SER A 26 -11.39 31.02 14.47
N ILE A 27 -12.39 31.62 15.11
CA ILE A 27 -13.68 30.97 15.42
C ILE A 27 -14.38 30.53 14.12
N ARG A 28 -14.45 31.42 13.11
CA ARG A 28 -15.05 31.09 11.81
C ARG A 28 -14.31 29.96 11.10
N ILE A 29 -12.98 30.00 11.12
CA ILE A 29 -12.14 29.00 10.48
C ILE A 29 -12.36 27.63 11.11
N ILE A 30 -12.42 27.54 12.45
CA ILE A 30 -12.70 26.29 13.15
C ILE A 30 -14.08 25.75 12.75
N ALA A 31 -15.12 26.59 12.76
CA ALA A 31 -16.48 26.16 12.44
C ALA A 31 -16.60 25.66 10.99
N ASP A 32 -16.06 26.42 10.02
CA ASP A 32 -16.13 26.07 8.59
C ASP A 32 -15.34 24.81 8.26
N HIS A 33 -14.11 24.70 8.77
CA HIS A 33 -13.28 23.52 8.52
C HIS A 33 -13.83 22.29 9.20
N SER A 34 -14.37 22.40 10.42
CA SER A 34 -15.02 21.26 11.10
C SER A 34 -16.16 20.69 10.28
N LYS A 35 -16.94 21.55 9.61
CA LYS A 35 -17.95 21.09 8.65
C LYS A 35 -17.32 20.30 7.50
N GLY A 36 -16.34 20.87 6.80
CA GLY A 36 -15.67 20.19 5.69
C GLY A 36 -15.03 18.85 6.10
N ILE A 37 -14.45 18.79 7.30
CA ILE A 37 -13.84 17.58 7.87
C ILE A 37 -14.89 16.48 8.07
N ALA A 38 -16.03 16.79 8.70
CA ALA A 38 -17.08 15.81 8.97
C ALA A 38 -17.60 15.16 7.69
N PHE A 39 -17.93 15.98 6.68
CA PHE A 39 -18.45 15.48 5.40
C PHE A 39 -17.41 14.67 4.62
N LEU A 40 -16.16 15.14 4.52
CA LEU A 40 -15.11 14.39 3.82
C LEU A 40 -14.88 13.01 4.42
N ILE A 41 -14.84 12.89 5.76
CA ILE A 41 -14.63 11.60 6.42
C ILE A 41 -15.89 10.74 6.32
N GLY A 42 -17.09 11.33 6.41
CA GLY A 42 -18.36 10.64 6.17
C GLY A 42 -18.39 9.96 4.81
N ASP A 43 -17.93 10.66 3.77
CA ASP A 43 -17.79 10.17 2.39
C ASP A 43 -16.65 9.15 2.21
N GLY A 44 -15.93 8.78 3.28
CA GLY A 44 -14.87 7.77 3.28
C GLY A 44 -13.47 8.30 2.96
N VAL A 45 -13.26 9.62 2.90
CA VAL A 45 -11.92 10.20 2.71
C VAL A 45 -11.11 10.07 4.00
N LEU A 46 -9.88 9.55 3.87
CA LEU A 46 -8.93 9.42 4.98
C LEU A 46 -7.79 10.45 4.88
N PRO A 47 -7.28 10.99 6.00
CA PRO A 47 -6.11 11.87 5.99
C PRO A 47 -4.88 11.22 5.33
N SER A 48 -4.42 11.75 4.20
CA SER A 48 -3.29 11.21 3.43
C SER A 48 -2.27 12.30 3.06
N ASN A 49 -1.20 11.94 2.36
CA ASN A 49 -0.21 12.89 1.85
C ASN A 49 -0.58 13.47 0.47
N GLU A 50 -1.62 12.95 -0.21
CA GLU A 50 -1.93 13.30 -1.59
C GLU A 50 -3.45 13.36 -1.87
N GLY A 51 -3.85 14.06 -2.93
CA GLY A 51 -5.25 14.10 -3.39
C GLY A 51 -6.25 14.62 -2.35
N ARG A 52 -7.42 13.98 -2.26
CA ARG A 52 -8.50 14.38 -1.33
C ARG A 52 -8.09 14.23 0.15
N GLY A 53 -7.32 13.20 0.46
CA GLY A 53 -6.85 12.95 1.83
C GLY A 53 -5.87 14.00 2.33
N TYR A 54 -5.07 14.59 1.44
CA TYR A 54 -4.22 15.74 1.76
C TYR A 54 -5.04 16.97 2.13
N VAL A 55 -6.11 17.26 1.38
CA VAL A 55 -7.01 18.38 1.68
C VAL A 55 -7.66 18.19 3.05
N LEU A 56 -8.20 16.99 3.32
CA LEU A 56 -8.78 16.66 4.62
C LEU A 56 -7.78 16.88 5.77
N ARG A 57 -6.57 16.35 5.64
CA ARG A 57 -5.51 16.54 6.63
C ARG A 57 -5.21 18.02 6.87
N ARG A 58 -5.13 18.82 5.80
CA ARG A 58 -4.88 20.26 5.90
C ARG A 58 -5.99 20.96 6.69
N LEU A 59 -7.26 20.62 6.46
CA LEU A 59 -8.39 21.20 7.20
C LEU A 59 -8.32 20.89 8.69
N ILE A 60 -8.05 19.62 9.06
CA ILE A 60 -7.92 19.20 10.47
C ILE A 60 -6.85 20.02 11.16
N ARG A 61 -5.63 20.04 10.59
CA ARG A 61 -4.49 20.73 11.20
C ARG A 61 -4.71 22.24 11.29
N ARG A 62 -5.36 22.84 10.30
CA ARG A 62 -5.72 24.26 10.30
C ARG A 62 -6.73 24.58 11.40
N ALA A 63 -7.78 23.79 11.56
CA ALA A 63 -8.73 23.95 12.64
C ALA A 63 -8.05 23.80 14.02
N SER A 64 -7.21 22.77 14.20
CA SER A 64 -6.43 22.57 15.43
C SER A 64 -5.50 23.75 15.75
N ARG A 65 -4.82 24.32 14.74
CA ARG A 65 -3.96 25.51 14.90
C ARG A 65 -4.77 26.70 15.43
N HIS A 66 -5.92 27.00 14.83
CA HIS A 66 -6.73 28.12 15.29
C HIS A 66 -7.28 27.89 16.70
N GLY A 67 -7.58 26.65 17.09
CA GLY A 67 -7.87 26.32 18.49
C GLY A 67 -6.70 26.67 19.43
N ARG A 68 -5.47 26.38 19.02
CA ARG A 68 -4.26 26.73 19.78
C ARG A 68 -4.04 28.24 19.89
N VAL A 69 -4.27 28.99 18.81
CA VAL A 69 -4.25 30.47 18.81
C VAL A 69 -5.25 31.03 19.82
N LEU A 70 -6.43 30.42 19.93
CA LEU A 70 -7.45 30.80 20.92
C LEU A 70 -7.19 30.27 22.35
N GLY A 71 -6.07 29.58 22.58
CA GLY A 71 -5.63 29.10 23.89
C GLY A 71 -6.07 27.68 24.27
N VAL A 72 -6.67 26.93 23.34
CA VAL A 72 -7.12 25.55 23.59
C VAL A 72 -5.93 24.59 23.53
N LYS A 73 -5.62 23.94 24.65
CA LYS A 73 -4.50 22.97 24.76
C LYS A 73 -4.92 21.50 24.62
N LYS A 74 -6.19 21.18 24.85
CA LYS A 74 -6.72 19.81 24.78
C LYS A 74 -7.34 19.55 23.40
N LEU A 75 -7.51 18.28 23.06
CA LEU A 75 -8.28 17.88 21.87
C LEU A 75 -9.70 18.43 21.98
N PHE A 76 -10.19 19.06 20.92
CA PHE A 76 -11.48 19.73 20.94
C PHE A 76 -12.29 19.55 19.66
N LEU A 77 -11.65 19.19 18.54
CA LEU A 77 -12.36 19.09 17.26
C LEU A 77 -13.50 18.07 17.33
N ASN A 78 -13.35 16.97 18.07
CA ASN A 78 -14.44 16.00 18.26
C ASN A 78 -15.75 16.63 18.78
N LYS A 79 -15.68 17.63 19.66
CA LYS A 79 -16.87 18.29 20.20
C LYS A 79 -17.54 19.19 19.17
N VAL A 80 -16.74 19.89 18.36
CA VAL A 80 -17.24 20.71 17.26
C VAL A 80 -17.85 19.81 16.18
N ILE A 81 -17.21 18.67 15.88
CA ILE A 81 -17.69 17.66 14.94
C ILE A 81 -18.99 17.02 15.43
N ASP A 82 -19.13 16.70 16.73
CA ASP A 82 -20.39 16.23 17.30
C ASP A 82 -21.53 17.21 17.01
N LYS A 83 -21.27 18.51 17.19
CA LYS A 83 -22.27 19.55 16.92
C LYS A 83 -22.59 19.68 15.43
N VAL A 84 -21.58 19.60 14.55
CA VAL A 84 -21.79 19.54 13.10
C VAL A 84 -22.71 18.36 12.74
N ILE A 85 -22.40 17.16 13.24
CA ILE A 85 -23.20 15.96 12.92
C ILE A 85 -24.63 16.11 13.42
N GLU A 86 -24.82 16.68 14.63
CA GLU A 86 -26.15 16.94 15.18
C GLU A 86 -26.97 17.90 14.32
N ASP A 87 -26.37 19.00 13.86
CA ASP A 87 -27.04 20.02 13.04
C ASP A 87 -27.40 19.51 11.62
N TYR A 88 -26.70 18.48 11.14
CA TYR A 88 -26.85 17.95 9.78
C TYR A 88 -27.47 16.54 9.70
N LYS A 89 -27.86 15.93 10.83
CA LYS A 89 -28.36 14.54 10.87
C LYS A 89 -29.62 14.29 10.05
N ASP A 90 -30.57 15.24 10.02
CA ASP A 90 -31.87 15.04 9.37
C ASP A 90 -31.76 14.96 7.83
N PRO A 91 -30.99 15.82 7.15
CA PRO A 91 -30.74 15.67 5.70
C PRO A 91 -29.66 14.64 5.33
N TYR A 92 -28.85 14.15 6.28
CA TYR A 92 -27.71 13.26 6.02
C TYR A 92 -27.62 12.12 7.05
N GLU A 93 -28.49 11.11 6.94
CA GLU A 93 -28.51 9.95 7.85
C GLU A 93 -27.17 9.19 7.87
N ASP A 94 -26.54 9.00 6.69
CA ASP A 94 -25.22 8.35 6.55
C ASP A 94 -24.12 9.03 7.38
N LEU A 95 -24.20 10.36 7.54
CA LEU A 95 -23.23 11.13 8.33
C LEU A 95 -23.37 10.80 9.82
N TYR A 96 -24.60 10.61 10.30
CA TYR A 96 -24.89 10.24 11.69
C TYR A 96 -24.53 8.78 11.98
N GLU A 97 -24.79 7.86 11.05
CA GLU A 97 -24.40 6.45 11.18
C GLU A 97 -22.88 6.30 11.34
N ARG A 98 -22.12 7.10 10.60
CA ARG A 98 -20.64 7.09 10.60
C ARG A 98 -20.00 7.96 11.68
N ARG A 99 -20.77 8.56 12.60
CA ARG A 99 -20.26 9.54 13.58
C ARG A 99 -19.08 9.02 14.41
N ASP A 100 -19.13 7.77 14.86
CA ASP A 100 -18.10 7.20 15.73
C ASP A 100 -16.79 7.00 14.96
N TYR A 101 -16.90 6.60 13.68
CA TYR A 101 -15.77 6.53 12.75
C TYR A 101 -15.20 7.92 12.45
N ILE A 102 -16.04 8.91 12.15
CA ILE A 102 -15.61 10.29 11.86
C ILE A 102 -14.81 10.85 13.03
N LYS A 103 -15.37 10.77 14.24
CA LYS A 103 -14.72 11.23 15.47
C LYS A 103 -13.41 10.52 15.73
N LYS A 104 -13.36 9.20 15.51
CA LYS A 104 -12.13 8.42 15.69
C LYS A 104 -11.02 8.90 14.76
N ILE A 105 -11.32 9.16 13.49
CA ILE A 105 -10.35 9.67 12.52
C ILE A 105 -9.86 11.08 12.89
N VAL A 106 -10.79 11.97 13.28
CA VAL A 106 -10.45 13.34 13.70
C VAL A 106 -9.58 13.31 14.95
N GLU A 107 -9.95 12.52 15.96
CA GLU A 107 -9.19 12.39 17.20
C GLU A 107 -7.76 11.94 16.96
N LEU A 108 -7.58 10.94 16.08
CA LEU A 108 -6.26 10.40 15.77
C LEU A 108 -5.35 11.42 15.10
N GLU A 109 -5.86 12.13 14.09
CA GLU A 109 -5.07 13.15 13.39
C GLU A 109 -4.84 14.37 14.29
N GLU A 110 -5.84 14.81 15.05
CA GLU A 110 -5.71 15.93 16.00
C GLU A 110 -4.68 15.61 17.08
N LYS A 111 -4.73 14.40 17.66
CA LYS A 111 -3.77 13.95 18.68
C LYS A 111 -2.36 13.92 18.13
N ARG A 112 -2.16 13.27 16.97
CA ARG A 112 -0.86 13.18 16.33
C ARG A 112 -0.28 14.55 15.99
N PHE A 113 -1.12 15.47 15.52
CA PHE A 113 -0.67 16.83 15.24
C PHE A 113 -0.40 17.63 16.52
N SER A 114 -1.19 17.41 17.58
CA SER A 114 -1.01 18.09 18.86
C SER A 114 0.33 17.77 19.53
N GLU A 115 0.91 16.59 19.25
CA GLU A 115 2.23 16.17 19.73
C GLU A 115 3.38 16.99 19.10
N THR A 116 3.20 17.54 17.90
CA THR A 116 4.26 18.24 17.15
C THR A 116 4.00 19.73 16.97
N ILE A 117 2.76 20.20 17.15
CA ILE A 117 2.39 21.59 16.83
C ILE A 117 3.12 22.61 17.70
N ASP A 118 3.24 22.36 19.01
CA ASP A 118 3.82 23.34 19.95
C ASP A 118 5.32 23.56 19.64
N SER A 119 6.08 22.46 19.49
CA SER A 119 7.50 22.53 19.10
C SER A 119 7.70 23.09 17.69
N GLY A 120 6.79 22.77 16.76
CA GLY A 120 6.86 23.27 15.40
C GLY A 120 6.58 24.77 15.30
N LEU A 121 5.63 25.29 16.08
CA LEU A 121 5.35 26.73 16.18
C LEU A 121 6.51 27.48 16.83
N GLU A 122 7.07 26.96 17.92
CA GLU A 122 8.23 27.56 18.59
C GLU A 122 9.42 27.68 17.63
N MET A 123 9.72 26.59 16.92
CA MET A 123 10.81 26.56 15.93
C MET A 123 10.55 27.47 14.73
N LEU A 124 9.30 27.54 14.25
CA LEU A 124 8.91 28.48 13.19
C LEU A 124 9.13 29.93 13.63
N PHE A 125 8.76 30.29 14.85
CA PHE A 125 8.99 31.64 15.38
C PHE A 125 10.47 31.96 15.58
N ASP A 126 11.28 30.98 16.00
CA ASP A 126 12.74 31.14 16.05
C ASP A 126 13.33 31.41 14.65
N PHE A 127 12.94 30.64 13.62
CA PHE A 127 13.38 30.90 12.25
C PHE A 127 12.88 32.23 11.69
N LEU A 128 11.63 32.60 12.02
CA LEU A 128 11.06 33.90 11.65
C LEU A 128 11.84 35.07 12.25
N SER A 129 12.27 34.95 13.51
CA SER A 129 13.07 36.00 14.17
C SER A 129 14.42 36.26 13.49
N LYS A 130 14.91 35.28 12.73
CA LYS A 130 16.19 35.31 12.00
C LYS A 130 16.00 35.62 10.50
N THR A 131 14.78 35.94 10.08
CA THR A 131 14.46 36.22 8.67
C THR A 131 14.52 37.73 8.43
N GLU A 132 15.50 38.19 7.63
CA GLU A 132 15.76 39.63 7.44
C GLU A 132 15.06 40.25 6.20
N ASP A 133 14.58 39.44 5.24
CA ASP A 133 14.16 39.93 3.89
C ASP A 133 12.70 39.63 3.49
N SER A 134 11.79 39.36 4.45
CA SER A 134 10.41 38.93 4.15
C SER A 134 10.31 37.71 3.22
N ILE A 135 11.40 36.94 3.09
CA ILE A 135 11.48 35.65 2.39
C ILE A 135 11.95 34.61 3.39
N PHE A 136 11.08 33.66 3.71
CA PHE A 136 11.39 32.53 4.56
C PHE A 136 12.11 31.44 3.77
N SER A 137 13.26 31.00 4.27
CA SER A 137 14.10 30.00 3.61
C SER A 137 13.38 28.66 3.41
N GLY A 138 13.41 28.14 2.18
CA GLY A 138 12.88 26.81 1.85
C GLY A 138 13.55 25.68 2.61
N LYS A 139 14.84 25.83 2.95
CA LYS A 139 15.59 24.88 3.81
C LYS A 139 15.05 24.86 5.24
N ASN A 140 14.71 26.01 5.81
CA ASN A 140 14.10 26.08 7.13
C ASN A 140 12.70 25.47 7.13
N ALA A 141 11.91 25.72 6.07
CA ALA A 141 10.61 25.08 5.89
C ALA A 141 10.73 23.55 5.71
N PHE A 142 11.75 23.09 5.00
CA PHE A 142 12.06 21.65 4.87
C PHE A 142 12.42 21.05 6.22
N MET A 143 13.24 21.71 7.02
CA MET A 143 13.59 21.23 8.36
C MET A 143 12.38 21.19 9.32
N LEU A 144 11.50 22.20 9.26
CA LEU A 144 10.22 22.19 9.97
C LEU A 144 9.38 20.96 9.58
N TYR A 145 9.30 20.67 8.29
CA TYR A 145 8.55 19.54 7.75
C TYR A 145 9.17 18.17 8.09
N ASP A 146 10.45 17.98 7.82
CA ASP A 146 11.15 16.70 7.90
C ASP A 146 11.53 16.32 9.35
N THR A 147 12.07 17.28 10.10
CA THR A 147 12.58 17.03 11.46
C THR A 147 11.50 17.22 12.52
N TYR A 148 10.71 18.29 12.42
CA TYR A 148 9.75 18.68 13.45
C TYR A 148 8.31 18.28 13.10
N GLY A 149 8.08 17.66 11.95
CA GLY A 149 6.76 17.22 11.51
C GLY A 149 5.76 18.37 11.29
N PHE A 150 6.26 19.61 11.17
CA PHE A 150 5.44 20.80 11.04
C PHE A 150 5.09 21.07 9.57
N PRO A 151 3.80 21.14 9.20
CA PRO A 151 3.40 21.05 7.79
C PRO A 151 3.75 22.31 7.01
N VAL A 152 4.27 22.15 5.78
CA VAL A 152 4.64 23.27 4.90
C VAL A 152 3.45 24.16 4.57
N GLU A 153 2.24 23.62 4.54
CA GLU A 153 1.01 24.38 4.29
C GLU A 153 0.70 25.34 5.42
N LEU A 154 0.88 24.88 6.66
CA LEU A 154 0.69 25.72 7.86
C LEU A 154 1.80 26.76 7.97
N THR A 155 3.04 26.37 7.66
CA THR A 155 4.15 27.32 7.53
C THR A 155 3.76 28.42 6.55
N LYS A 156 3.37 28.08 5.32
CA LYS A 156 2.96 29.06 4.31
C LYS A 156 1.83 29.95 4.80
N GLU A 157 0.80 29.40 5.42
CA GLU A 157 -0.33 30.18 5.93
C GLU A 157 0.09 31.21 7.01
N ILE A 158 0.94 30.79 7.96
CA ILE A 158 1.47 31.69 9.00
C ILE A 158 2.35 32.79 8.40
N LEU A 159 3.11 32.45 7.36
CA LEU A 159 3.95 33.41 6.63
C LEU A 159 3.08 34.42 5.88
N ASP A 160 2.04 33.95 5.19
CA ASP A 160 1.09 34.79 4.45
C ASP A 160 0.39 35.79 5.39
N GLU A 161 -0.02 35.38 6.60
CA GLU A 161 -0.60 36.27 7.63
C GLU A 161 0.36 37.38 8.08
N LYS A 162 1.68 37.14 7.99
CA LYS A 162 2.74 38.10 8.34
C LYS A 162 3.30 38.84 7.12
N ASN A 163 2.70 38.67 5.94
CA ASN A 163 3.19 39.19 4.66
C ASN A 163 4.63 38.75 4.31
N ILE A 164 5.01 37.54 4.71
CA ILE A 164 6.31 36.92 4.41
C ILE A 164 6.08 35.85 3.33
N SER A 165 6.94 35.81 2.31
CA SER A 165 6.87 34.80 1.24
C SER A 165 7.71 33.58 1.58
N LEU A 166 7.25 32.38 1.24
CA LEU A 166 8.06 31.15 1.33
C LEU A 166 8.86 30.94 0.04
N ASP A 167 10.17 30.71 0.16
CA ASP A 167 10.98 30.19 -0.96
C ASP A 167 10.63 28.72 -1.25
N ILE A 168 9.63 28.54 -2.10
CA ILE A 168 9.11 27.23 -2.50
C ILE A 168 10.10 26.46 -3.38
N GLU A 169 10.94 27.15 -4.15
CA GLU A 169 11.92 26.50 -5.04
C GLU A 169 13.00 25.81 -4.21
N SER A 170 13.58 26.52 -3.23
CA SER A 170 14.53 25.94 -2.29
C SER A 170 13.95 24.77 -1.49
N PHE A 171 12.67 24.84 -1.10
CA PHE A 171 11.98 23.72 -0.43
C PHE A 171 11.88 22.48 -1.33
N LYS A 172 11.52 22.68 -2.61
CA LYS A 172 11.41 21.58 -3.59
C LYS A 172 12.76 20.92 -3.85
N GLU A 173 13.85 21.69 -3.90
CA GLU A 173 15.20 21.14 -4.06
C GLU A 173 15.58 20.20 -2.90
N GLU A 174 15.30 20.58 -1.65
CA GLU A 174 15.56 19.72 -0.49
C GLU A 174 14.68 18.45 -0.48
N MET A 175 13.42 18.57 -0.90
CA MET A 175 12.52 17.43 -1.10
C MET A 175 13.06 16.44 -2.15
N GLU A 176 13.60 16.92 -3.27
CA GLU A 176 14.23 16.05 -4.27
C GLU A 176 15.51 15.40 -3.74
N LYS A 177 16.37 16.13 -3.04
CA LYS A 177 17.54 15.53 -2.37
C LYS A 177 17.14 14.43 -1.37
N GLN A 178 16.02 14.57 -0.67
CA GLN A 178 15.49 13.52 0.21
C GLN A 178 14.99 12.30 -0.60
N ARG A 179 14.25 12.53 -1.69
CA ARG A 179 13.77 11.46 -2.59
C ARG A 179 14.91 10.67 -3.21
N GLU A 180 15.96 11.34 -3.66
CA GLU A 180 17.16 10.70 -4.22
C GLU A 180 17.87 9.84 -3.18
N ARG A 181 18.07 10.35 -1.95
CA ARG A 181 18.62 9.55 -0.83
C ARG A 181 17.78 8.30 -0.57
N ALA A 182 16.45 8.42 -0.56
CA ALA A 182 15.55 7.28 -0.37
C ALA A 182 15.56 6.28 -1.55
N ARG A 183 15.76 6.75 -2.79
CA ARG A 183 15.89 5.89 -3.99
C ARG A 183 17.22 5.14 -4.00
N SER A 184 18.32 5.81 -3.63
CA SER A 184 19.65 5.20 -3.53
C SER A 184 19.68 4.10 -2.47
N ALA A 185 19.02 4.31 -1.32
CA ALA A 185 18.86 3.28 -0.29
C ALA A 185 18.02 2.06 -0.74
N ARG A 186 17.06 2.25 -1.67
CA ARG A 186 16.29 1.12 -2.25
C ARG A 186 17.05 0.35 -3.32
N LYS A 187 17.94 1.01 -4.07
CA LYS A 187 18.76 0.39 -5.13
C LYS A 187 19.74 -0.66 -4.59
N GLU A 188 20.17 -0.56 -3.32
CA GLU A 188 21.02 -1.59 -2.70
C GLU A 188 20.25 -2.88 -2.34
N SER A 189 18.91 -2.87 -2.34
CA SER A 189 18.09 -4.04 -1.96
C SER A 189 17.46 -4.83 -3.12
N ASN A 190 17.54 -4.32 -4.36
CA ASN A 190 17.08 -5.04 -5.56
C ASN A 190 18.09 -4.81 -6.69
N TYR A 191 19.07 -5.71 -6.80
CA TYR A 191 20.04 -5.72 -7.89
C TYR A 191 19.39 -6.28 -9.17
N SER A 192 19.61 -5.56 -10.28
CA SER A 192 19.34 -5.92 -11.70
C SER A 192 18.07 -5.34 -12.32
N GLY A 193 18.12 -4.06 -12.70
CA GLY A 193 17.15 -3.44 -13.61
C GLY A 193 17.85 -2.52 -14.58
N GLY A 194 18.51 -3.08 -15.60
CA GLY A 194 18.86 -2.34 -16.81
C GLY A 194 17.58 -1.89 -17.51
N SER A 195 17.63 -0.76 -18.21
CA SER A 195 16.49 -0.22 -18.94
C SER A 195 15.95 -1.27 -19.92
N LEU A 196 14.73 -1.78 -19.68
CA LEU A 196 14.02 -2.83 -20.45
C LEU A 196 13.59 -2.33 -21.84
N LYS A 197 14.50 -1.76 -22.63
CA LYS A 197 14.17 -1.11 -23.92
C LYS A 197 13.68 -2.11 -24.97
N GLY A 198 14.16 -3.35 -24.95
CA GLY A 198 13.84 -4.33 -25.98
C GLY A 198 12.45 -4.97 -25.89
N ILE A 199 11.73 -4.80 -24.76
CA ILE A 199 10.34 -5.26 -24.60
C ILE A 199 9.39 -4.53 -25.56
N ASP A 200 9.63 -3.23 -25.75
CA ASP A 200 8.76 -2.36 -26.55
C ASP A 200 9.09 -2.41 -28.05
N LEU A 201 10.23 -3.00 -28.47
CA LEU A 201 10.59 -3.15 -29.90
C LEU A 201 9.66 -4.09 -30.66
N ILE A 202 8.91 -4.93 -29.95
CA ILE A 202 7.94 -5.85 -30.55
C ILE A 202 6.61 -5.09 -30.69
N GLU A 203 6.58 -4.21 -31.71
CA GLU A 203 5.58 -3.14 -31.83
C GLU A 203 4.22 -3.56 -32.44
N ASP A 204 4.07 -4.67 -33.18
CA ASP A 204 2.87 -4.81 -34.05
C ASP A 204 2.23 -6.22 -34.27
N TYR A 205 0.88 -6.22 -34.23
CA TYR A 205 -0.17 -7.17 -34.69
C TYR A 205 -0.41 -8.57 -34.10
N PHE A 206 0.40 -9.08 -33.17
CA PHE A 206 0.11 -10.42 -32.63
C PHE A 206 -0.36 -10.39 -31.19
N GLU A 207 -1.65 -10.62 -30.96
CA GLU A 207 -2.19 -10.83 -29.63
C GLU A 207 -1.73 -12.20 -29.08
N THR A 208 -1.11 -12.21 -27.90
CA THR A 208 -0.69 -13.44 -27.23
C THR A 208 -1.83 -14.02 -26.39
N GLU A 209 -2.31 -15.22 -26.73
CA GLU A 209 -3.33 -15.90 -25.92
C GLU A 209 -2.71 -16.53 -24.67
N PHE A 210 -3.18 -16.10 -23.49
CA PHE A 210 -2.76 -16.70 -22.22
C PHE A 210 -3.52 -18.00 -21.91
N THR A 211 -2.77 -19.09 -21.75
CA THR A 211 -3.29 -20.44 -21.47
C THR A 211 -2.98 -20.93 -20.05
N GLY A 212 -2.25 -20.11 -19.28
CA GLY A 212 -1.63 -20.48 -18.00
C GLY A 212 -2.58 -20.72 -16.85
N TYR A 213 -3.86 -20.37 -16.99
CA TYR A 213 -4.91 -20.72 -16.02
C TYR A 213 -5.19 -22.22 -15.95
N LYS A 214 -4.94 -22.96 -17.04
CA LYS A 214 -5.24 -24.40 -17.14
C LYS A 214 -4.01 -25.27 -17.35
N LYS A 215 -2.95 -24.71 -17.94
CA LYS A 215 -1.78 -25.46 -18.40
C LYS A 215 -0.49 -24.82 -17.89
N LEU A 216 0.48 -25.63 -17.52
CA LEU A 216 1.85 -25.20 -17.20
C LEU A 216 2.85 -25.48 -18.32
N SER A 217 2.39 -26.15 -19.39
CA SER A 217 3.17 -26.37 -20.59
C SER A 217 2.30 -26.25 -21.84
N TYR A 218 2.87 -25.71 -22.90
CA TYR A 218 2.18 -25.50 -24.17
C TYR A 218 3.16 -25.50 -25.34
N LYS A 219 2.77 -26.09 -26.48
CA LYS A 219 3.53 -25.98 -27.74
C LYS A 219 3.00 -24.80 -28.54
N SER A 220 3.87 -23.85 -28.87
CA SER A 220 3.49 -22.57 -29.47
C SER A 220 4.49 -22.13 -30.53
N ARG A 221 4.06 -21.27 -31.45
CA ARG A 221 4.94 -20.66 -32.44
C ARG A 221 5.55 -19.38 -31.87
N VAL A 222 6.88 -19.23 -31.98
CA VAL A 222 7.58 -17.95 -31.75
C VAL A 222 7.21 -16.99 -32.87
N LEU A 223 6.75 -15.80 -32.48
CA LEU A 223 6.29 -14.76 -33.38
C LEU A 223 7.36 -13.70 -33.61
N ALA A 224 8.07 -13.32 -32.54
CA ALA A 224 9.11 -12.31 -32.57
C ALA A 224 10.21 -12.65 -31.56
N LEU A 225 11.42 -12.23 -31.90
CA LEU A 225 12.59 -12.18 -31.03
C LEU A 225 13.19 -10.78 -31.14
N SER A 226 13.67 -10.24 -30.03
CA SER A 226 14.50 -9.03 -30.02
C SER A 226 15.66 -9.19 -29.05
N ASP A 227 16.74 -8.48 -29.33
CA ASP A 227 17.73 -8.12 -28.32
C ASP A 227 17.37 -6.76 -27.68
N ASP A 228 18.30 -6.12 -26.98
CA ASP A 228 18.05 -4.80 -26.36
C ASP A 228 17.96 -3.63 -27.38
N SER A 229 18.27 -3.88 -28.65
CA SER A 229 18.46 -2.85 -29.68
C SER A 229 17.60 -3.04 -30.94
N SER A 230 17.29 -4.28 -31.34
CA SER A 230 16.61 -4.58 -32.60
C SER A 230 15.86 -5.93 -32.58
N LEU A 231 14.96 -6.12 -33.54
CA LEU A 231 14.37 -7.43 -33.83
C LEU A 231 15.41 -8.34 -34.48
N VAL A 232 15.46 -9.60 -34.05
CA VAL A 232 16.42 -10.60 -34.52
C VAL A 232 15.69 -11.85 -35.01
N GLU A 233 16.31 -12.62 -35.90
CA GLU A 233 15.73 -13.89 -36.37
C GLU A 233 16.05 -15.07 -35.44
N SER A 234 17.08 -14.90 -34.61
CA SER A 234 17.60 -15.94 -33.72
C SER A 234 18.32 -15.35 -32.52
N LEU A 235 18.32 -16.10 -31.40
CA LEU A 235 19.19 -15.88 -30.24
C LEU A 235 20.03 -17.13 -29.99
N SER A 236 21.33 -16.99 -29.85
CA SER A 236 22.32 -18.04 -29.66
C SER A 236 22.71 -18.22 -28.18
N LYS A 237 23.33 -19.36 -27.86
CA LYS A 237 23.84 -19.65 -26.51
C LYS A 237 24.60 -18.47 -25.89
N GLY A 238 24.22 -18.10 -24.67
CA GLY A 238 24.77 -17.01 -23.88
C GLY A 238 24.10 -15.65 -24.12
N GLU A 239 23.29 -15.52 -25.19
CA GLU A 239 22.57 -14.28 -25.47
C GLU A 239 21.31 -14.17 -24.61
N LYS A 240 21.01 -12.93 -24.25
CA LYS A 240 19.75 -12.54 -23.60
C LYS A 240 18.91 -11.75 -24.59
N GLY A 241 17.61 -11.89 -24.47
CA GLY A 241 16.68 -11.16 -25.31
C GLY A 241 15.24 -11.39 -24.88
N TYR A 242 14.33 -10.99 -25.76
CA TYR A 242 12.90 -11.00 -25.54
C TYR A 242 12.24 -11.88 -26.58
N LEU A 243 11.24 -12.64 -26.15
CA LEU A 243 10.56 -13.63 -26.97
C LEU A 243 9.05 -13.50 -26.83
N GLN A 244 8.36 -13.34 -27.96
CA GLN A 244 6.89 -13.41 -28.02
C GLN A 244 6.44 -14.70 -28.71
N THR A 245 5.39 -15.34 -28.18
CA THR A 245 4.76 -16.52 -28.78
C THR A 245 3.27 -16.31 -28.98
N LYS A 246 2.66 -17.02 -29.93
CA LYS A 246 1.22 -16.92 -30.20
C LYS A 246 0.32 -17.26 -29.00
N LYS A 247 0.72 -18.28 -28.24
CA LYS A 247 0.06 -18.70 -27.00
C LYS A 247 1.09 -19.03 -25.93
N THR A 248 0.85 -18.66 -24.68
CA THR A 248 1.79 -18.95 -23.60
C THR A 248 1.11 -19.42 -22.31
N PRO A 249 1.70 -20.38 -21.56
CA PRO A 249 1.29 -20.70 -20.20
C PRO A 249 1.92 -19.77 -19.16
N PHE A 250 2.89 -18.93 -19.51
CA PHE A 250 3.58 -18.02 -18.61
C PHE A 250 2.72 -16.79 -18.29
N TYR A 251 2.49 -16.57 -17.01
CA TYR A 251 1.80 -15.39 -16.49
C TYR A 251 2.77 -14.22 -16.53
N ALA A 252 2.33 -13.11 -17.12
CA ALA A 252 3.10 -11.87 -17.12
C ALA A 252 2.80 -11.06 -15.86
N GLU A 253 3.83 -10.45 -15.27
CA GLU A 253 3.70 -9.63 -14.06
C GLU A 253 2.59 -8.59 -14.20
N ARG A 254 1.60 -8.66 -13.31
CA ARG A 254 0.48 -7.71 -13.20
C ARG A 254 -0.33 -7.99 -11.94
N GLY A 255 -1.12 -7.02 -11.48
CA GLY A 255 -2.03 -7.19 -10.34
C GLY A 255 -1.32 -7.59 -9.05
N GLY A 256 -0.06 -7.15 -8.87
CA GLY A 256 0.80 -7.52 -7.75
C GLY A 256 1.48 -8.89 -7.87
N GLN A 257 1.06 -9.77 -8.78
CA GLN A 257 1.68 -11.07 -8.99
C GLN A 257 2.91 -10.96 -9.90
N VAL A 258 4.05 -11.48 -9.44
CA VAL A 258 5.30 -11.55 -10.23
C VAL A 258 5.16 -12.45 -11.47
N GLY A 259 5.90 -12.10 -12.52
CA GLY A 259 5.97 -12.86 -13.77
C GLY A 259 6.51 -14.28 -13.56
N ASP A 260 6.06 -15.22 -14.39
CA ASP A 260 6.55 -16.59 -14.32
C ASP A 260 7.96 -16.75 -14.88
N THR A 261 8.63 -17.78 -14.38
CA THR A 261 9.91 -18.27 -14.88
C THR A 261 9.80 -19.75 -15.23
N GLY A 262 10.80 -20.25 -15.95
CA GLY A 262 10.77 -21.61 -16.49
C GLY A 262 11.69 -21.76 -17.69
N TYR A 263 11.28 -22.58 -18.65
CA TYR A 263 12.10 -22.94 -19.81
C TYR A 263 11.30 -22.93 -21.11
N ILE A 264 12.01 -22.60 -22.20
CA ILE A 264 11.54 -22.69 -23.58
C ILE A 264 12.47 -23.67 -24.30
N VAL A 265 11.89 -24.69 -24.94
CA VAL A 265 12.64 -25.76 -25.60
C VAL A 265 12.33 -25.77 -27.10
N GLN A 266 13.36 -25.79 -27.95
CA GLN A 266 13.28 -25.88 -29.40
C GLN A 266 14.24 -26.96 -29.93
N GLY A 267 13.75 -28.21 -30.06
CA GLY A 267 14.63 -29.34 -30.35
C GLY A 267 15.65 -29.53 -29.22
N ASP A 268 16.94 -29.51 -29.54
CA ASP A 268 18.04 -29.57 -28.57
C ASP A 268 18.42 -28.19 -27.98
N SER A 269 17.75 -27.11 -28.41
CA SER A 269 18.01 -25.76 -27.89
C SER A 269 17.14 -25.46 -26.67
N ILE A 270 17.74 -24.84 -25.65
CA ILE A 270 17.10 -24.55 -24.36
C ILE A 270 17.35 -23.10 -24.00
N ALA A 271 16.27 -22.36 -23.71
CA ALA A 271 16.33 -21.03 -23.11
C ALA A 271 15.65 -21.03 -21.74
N ARG A 272 16.25 -20.33 -20.79
CA ARG A 272 15.67 -20.05 -19.48
C ARG A 272 14.86 -18.76 -19.56
N VAL A 273 13.63 -18.80 -19.10
CA VAL A 273 12.81 -17.60 -18.87
C VAL A 273 13.20 -17.01 -17.53
N LEU A 274 13.81 -15.84 -17.56
CA LEU A 274 14.24 -15.07 -16.39
C LEU A 274 13.06 -14.34 -15.75
N ASP A 275 12.13 -13.87 -16.57
CA ASP A 275 10.93 -13.14 -16.16
C ASP A 275 9.92 -13.08 -17.32
N THR A 276 8.66 -12.79 -17.02
CA THR A 276 7.59 -12.62 -18.00
C THR A 276 6.86 -11.31 -17.73
N GLN A 277 6.82 -10.42 -18.72
CA GLN A 277 6.34 -9.04 -18.58
C GLN A 277 5.28 -8.71 -19.64
N VAL A 278 4.62 -7.56 -19.47
CA VAL A 278 3.67 -6.99 -20.43
C VAL A 278 4.32 -5.78 -21.10
N ASN A 279 4.32 -5.73 -22.43
CA ASN A 279 4.78 -4.53 -23.13
C ASN A 279 3.69 -3.44 -23.17
N ARG A 280 4.01 -2.24 -23.69
CA ARG A 280 3.03 -1.13 -23.78
C ARG A 280 1.75 -1.47 -24.57
N ASN A 281 1.82 -2.46 -25.44
CA ASN A 281 0.70 -2.91 -26.28
C ASN A 281 -0.12 -4.03 -25.63
N GLY A 282 0.18 -4.42 -24.39
CA GLY A 282 -0.55 -5.48 -23.67
C GLY A 282 -0.08 -6.91 -23.98
N ASN A 283 0.95 -7.08 -24.80
CA ASN A 283 1.45 -8.40 -25.19
C ASN A 283 2.34 -9.01 -24.10
N ILE A 284 2.21 -10.33 -23.93
CA ILE A 284 3.05 -11.11 -23.02
C ILE A 284 4.40 -11.39 -23.67
N ILE A 285 5.46 -10.89 -23.02
CA ILE A 285 6.85 -11.01 -23.46
C ILE A 285 7.64 -11.82 -22.44
N HIS A 286 8.42 -12.79 -22.92
CA HIS A 286 9.32 -13.59 -22.09
C HIS A 286 10.72 -12.98 -22.17
N ILE A 287 11.30 -12.63 -21.02
CA ILE A 287 12.70 -12.24 -20.92
C ILE A 287 13.51 -13.53 -20.78
N ILE A 288 14.40 -13.81 -21.73
CA ILE A 288 15.06 -15.10 -21.84
C ILE A 288 16.59 -14.99 -21.89
N GLU A 289 17.24 -16.07 -21.51
CA GLU A 289 18.66 -16.33 -21.74
C GLU A 289 18.81 -17.70 -22.38
N VAL A 290 19.49 -17.79 -23.51
CA VAL A 290 19.71 -19.06 -24.21
C VAL A 290 20.84 -19.82 -23.51
N LEU A 291 20.53 -20.98 -22.94
CA LEU A 291 21.50 -21.82 -22.24
C LEU A 291 22.24 -22.73 -23.22
N GLU A 292 21.52 -23.26 -24.21
CA GLU A 292 22.03 -24.24 -25.18
C GLU A 292 21.38 -24.00 -26.55
N GLY A 293 22.17 -24.20 -27.61
CA GLY A 293 21.71 -24.10 -28.99
C GLY A 293 21.35 -22.68 -29.43
N GLU A 294 20.30 -22.59 -30.24
CA GLU A 294 19.85 -21.37 -30.91
C GLU A 294 18.31 -21.36 -31.01
N ILE A 295 17.66 -20.32 -30.49
CA ILE A 295 16.21 -20.14 -30.56
C ILE A 295 15.87 -19.30 -31.78
N LYS A 296 15.04 -19.85 -32.69
CA LYS A 296 14.55 -19.19 -33.91
C LYS A 296 13.05 -18.96 -33.88
N LEU A 297 12.54 -18.24 -34.88
CA LEU A 297 11.12 -18.02 -35.19
C LEU A 297 10.38 -19.32 -35.64
N LYS A 298 10.41 -20.37 -34.80
CA LYS A 298 9.81 -21.70 -35.03
C LYS A 298 8.93 -22.11 -33.85
N ASN A 299 8.38 -23.33 -33.91
CA ASN A 299 7.63 -23.91 -32.80
C ASN A 299 8.55 -24.23 -31.61
N VAL A 300 8.06 -23.93 -30.41
CA VAL A 300 8.74 -24.16 -29.13
C VAL A 300 7.79 -24.84 -28.15
N GLU A 301 8.37 -25.57 -27.20
CA GLU A 301 7.67 -26.07 -26.03
C GLU A 301 7.97 -25.16 -24.83
N LEU A 302 6.91 -24.52 -24.32
CA LEU A 302 6.94 -23.64 -23.17
C LEU A 302 6.70 -24.48 -21.91
N LYS A 303 7.51 -24.31 -20.85
CA LYS A 303 7.40 -25.03 -19.58
C LYS A 303 7.59 -24.08 -18.39
N VAL A 304 6.51 -23.75 -17.70
CA VAL A 304 6.53 -22.93 -16.47
C VAL A 304 7.14 -23.74 -15.32
N ASP A 305 7.91 -23.09 -14.46
CA ASP A 305 8.32 -23.67 -13.18
C ASP A 305 7.09 -23.91 -12.29
N LYS A 306 6.64 -25.16 -12.28
CA LYS A 306 5.48 -25.60 -11.50
C LYS A 306 5.64 -25.34 -10.01
N LYS A 307 6.83 -25.50 -9.45
CA LYS A 307 7.04 -25.33 -7.99
C LYS A 307 6.94 -23.86 -7.63
N ARG A 308 7.60 -23.00 -8.40
CA ARG A 308 7.54 -21.54 -8.22
C ARG A 308 6.13 -21.00 -8.40
N ARG A 309 5.45 -21.36 -9.51
CA ARG A 309 4.05 -20.99 -9.77
C ARG A 309 3.15 -21.36 -8.60
N ARG A 310 3.30 -22.57 -8.06
CA ARG A 310 2.47 -23.04 -6.94
C ARG A 310 2.68 -22.22 -5.68
N SER A 311 3.92 -21.82 -5.35
CA SER A 311 4.14 -20.92 -4.21
C SER A 311 3.49 -19.55 -4.41
N ILE A 312 3.58 -19.00 -5.62
CA ILE A 312 2.94 -17.73 -5.99
C ILE A 312 1.41 -17.84 -5.87
N GLU A 313 0.80 -18.90 -6.43
CA GLU A 313 -0.65 -19.15 -6.33
C GLU A 313 -1.15 -19.21 -4.88
N LYS A 314 -0.38 -19.84 -3.98
CA LYS A 314 -0.70 -19.92 -2.55
C LYS A 314 -0.68 -18.54 -1.91
N ASN A 315 0.39 -17.79 -2.13
CA ASN A 315 0.54 -16.44 -1.61
C ASN A 315 -0.57 -15.52 -2.17
N HIS A 316 -0.93 -15.66 -3.45
CA HIS A 316 -1.97 -14.83 -4.06
C HIS A 316 -3.34 -15.09 -3.44
N THR A 317 -3.75 -16.35 -3.33
CA THR A 317 -5.04 -16.67 -2.69
C THR A 317 -5.03 -16.28 -1.21
N ALA A 318 -3.92 -16.44 -0.50
CA ALA A 318 -3.79 -15.98 0.89
C ALA A 318 -3.95 -14.46 1.02
N THR A 319 -3.49 -13.67 0.05
CA THR A 319 -3.71 -12.21 0.04
C THR A 319 -5.20 -11.85 0.04
N HIS A 320 -6.04 -12.56 -0.72
CA HIS A 320 -7.49 -12.31 -0.73
C HIS A 320 -8.16 -12.69 0.59
N ILE A 321 -7.76 -13.82 1.20
CA ILE A 321 -8.26 -14.22 2.52
C ILE A 321 -7.83 -13.19 3.59
N LEU A 322 -6.58 -12.75 3.54
CA LEU A 322 -6.04 -11.70 4.43
C LEU A 322 -6.81 -10.38 4.27
N HIS A 323 -7.10 -9.96 3.04
CA HIS A 323 -7.85 -8.73 2.79
C HIS A 323 -9.24 -8.77 3.44
N LYS A 324 -9.95 -9.89 3.28
CA LYS A 324 -11.26 -10.07 3.92
C LYS A 324 -11.16 -10.13 5.45
N ALA A 325 -10.18 -10.86 6.00
CA ALA A 325 -9.97 -10.94 7.45
C ALA A 325 -9.65 -9.56 8.06
N LEU A 326 -8.83 -8.76 7.37
CA LEU A 326 -8.55 -7.38 7.78
C LEU A 326 -9.82 -6.52 7.87
N LYS A 327 -10.75 -6.67 6.92
CA LYS A 327 -12.04 -5.95 6.96
C LYS A 327 -12.92 -6.41 8.11
N GLU A 328 -12.96 -7.70 8.40
CA GLU A 328 -13.77 -8.25 9.50
C GLU A 328 -13.28 -7.77 10.86
N VAL A 329 -11.95 -7.73 11.07
CA VAL A 329 -11.35 -7.32 12.34
C VAL A 329 -11.29 -5.80 12.49
N LEU A 330 -10.92 -5.07 11.43
CA LEU A 330 -10.64 -3.64 11.52
C LEU A 330 -11.80 -2.76 11.04
N GLY A 331 -12.69 -3.29 10.18
CA GLY A 331 -13.81 -2.57 9.58
C GLY A 331 -13.70 -2.35 8.07
N ASP A 332 -14.82 -1.98 7.45
CA ASP A 332 -14.98 -1.84 5.99
C ASP A 332 -14.13 -0.74 5.34
N HIS A 333 -13.58 0.18 6.13
CA HIS A 333 -12.68 1.22 5.62
C HIS A 333 -11.37 0.65 5.09
N VAL A 334 -10.98 -0.56 5.50
CA VAL A 334 -9.74 -1.20 5.06
C VAL A 334 -9.86 -1.65 3.61
N ASN A 335 -8.99 -1.15 2.75
CA ASN A 335 -8.92 -1.37 1.32
C ASN A 335 -7.45 -1.41 0.90
N GLN A 336 -7.18 -2.16 -0.17
CA GLN A 336 -5.83 -2.32 -0.70
C GLN A 336 -5.27 -0.99 -1.20
N ALA A 337 -4.09 -0.62 -0.70
CA ALA A 337 -3.26 0.49 -1.17
C ALA A 337 -2.07 0.01 -2.03
N GLY A 338 -1.80 -1.31 -2.04
CA GLY A 338 -0.75 -1.92 -2.83
C GLY A 338 -0.59 -3.40 -2.51
N SER A 339 -0.07 -4.19 -3.45
CA SER A 339 0.13 -5.63 -3.25
C SER A 339 1.34 -6.11 -4.05
N ILE A 340 2.12 -7.02 -3.45
CA ILE A 340 3.15 -7.81 -4.14
C ILE A 340 3.00 -9.27 -3.71
N VAL A 341 3.03 -10.17 -4.68
CA VAL A 341 2.95 -11.62 -4.50
C VAL A 341 4.16 -12.25 -5.18
N LEU A 342 5.08 -12.76 -4.35
CA LEU A 342 6.29 -13.47 -4.77
C LEU A 342 6.17 -14.96 -4.44
N GLU A 343 7.15 -15.76 -4.85
CA GLU A 343 7.23 -17.18 -4.50
C GLU A 343 7.62 -17.45 -3.04
N ASP A 344 8.27 -16.49 -2.38
CA ASP A 344 8.82 -16.63 -1.03
C ASP A 344 7.95 -15.94 0.02
N ARG A 345 7.30 -14.83 -0.35
CA ARG A 345 6.42 -14.04 0.52
C ARG A 345 5.29 -13.33 -0.25
N LEU A 346 4.36 -12.78 0.51
CA LEU A 346 3.41 -11.75 0.05
C LEU A 346 3.57 -10.48 0.88
N ARG A 347 3.16 -9.37 0.27
CA ARG A 347 3.11 -8.04 0.87
C ARG A 347 1.75 -7.44 0.55
N PHE A 348 1.04 -6.99 1.57
CA PHE A 348 -0.25 -6.34 1.44
C PHE A 348 -0.22 -4.98 2.13
N ASP A 349 -0.42 -3.92 1.36
CA ASP A 349 -0.51 -2.55 1.85
C ASP A 349 -1.99 -2.17 1.92
N PHE A 350 -2.43 -1.57 3.03
CA PHE A 350 -3.83 -1.25 3.27
C PHE A 350 -3.97 0.08 4.02
N ASN A 351 -5.08 0.77 3.81
CA ASN A 351 -5.38 2.01 4.52
C ASN A 351 -5.85 1.72 5.97
N HIS A 352 -5.07 2.16 6.94
CA HIS A 352 -5.41 2.07 8.35
C HIS A 352 -4.53 3.04 9.14
N MET A 353 -5.12 3.74 10.12
CA MET A 353 -4.41 4.83 10.82
C MET A 353 -3.53 4.32 11.96
N GLU A 354 -4.05 3.40 12.76
CA GLU A 354 -3.43 2.99 14.03
C GLU A 354 -2.45 1.84 13.84
N LYS A 355 -1.50 1.67 14.77
CA LYS A 355 -0.69 0.47 14.80
C LYS A 355 -1.53 -0.72 15.25
N LEU A 356 -1.43 -1.83 14.50
CA LEU A 356 -2.10 -3.05 14.91
C LEU A 356 -1.46 -3.56 16.21
N SER A 357 -2.29 -3.86 17.20
CA SER A 357 -1.82 -4.49 18.42
C SER A 357 -1.35 -5.92 18.13
N PRO A 358 -0.43 -6.49 18.94
CA PRO A 358 -0.04 -7.89 18.80
C PRO A 358 -1.24 -8.85 18.80
N ASP A 359 -2.25 -8.58 19.64
CA ASP A 359 -3.46 -9.41 19.73
C ASP A 359 -4.30 -9.31 18.45
N THR A 360 -4.43 -8.11 17.88
CA THR A 360 -5.11 -7.89 16.60
C THR A 360 -4.39 -8.60 15.45
N ILE A 361 -3.06 -8.58 15.42
CA ILE A 361 -2.27 -9.31 14.41
C ILE A 361 -2.51 -10.81 14.56
N TYR A 362 -2.52 -11.32 15.79
CA TYR A 362 -2.79 -12.72 16.09
C TYR A 362 -4.20 -13.13 15.63
N GLU A 363 -5.22 -12.34 15.96
CA GLU A 363 -6.60 -12.57 15.54
C GLU A 363 -6.75 -12.63 14.01
N ILE A 364 -6.12 -11.69 13.28
CA ILE A 364 -6.12 -11.71 11.81
C ILE A 364 -5.44 -12.97 11.28
N GLU A 365 -4.27 -13.34 11.82
CA GLU A 365 -3.55 -14.55 11.40
C GLU A 365 -4.36 -15.83 11.69
N GLU A 366 -5.05 -15.88 12.82
CA GLU A 366 -5.91 -17.00 13.23
C GLU A 366 -7.08 -17.17 12.25
N ILE A 367 -7.84 -16.09 11.98
CA ILE A 367 -8.95 -16.10 11.01
C ILE A 367 -8.46 -16.58 9.64
N VAL A 368 -7.34 -16.04 9.14
CA VAL A 368 -6.80 -16.45 7.82
C VAL A 368 -6.51 -17.95 7.80
N ASN A 369 -5.91 -18.50 8.86
CA ASN A 369 -5.61 -19.92 8.93
C ASN A 369 -6.86 -20.79 9.12
N GLU A 370 -7.87 -20.34 9.86
CA GLU A 370 -9.15 -21.03 9.97
C GLU A 370 -9.83 -21.16 8.60
N GLU A 371 -9.88 -20.08 7.81
CA GLU A 371 -10.44 -20.12 6.44
C GLU A 371 -9.62 -21.00 5.49
N ILE A 372 -8.30 -21.06 5.67
CA ILE A 372 -7.45 -22.00 4.94
C ILE A 372 -7.82 -23.44 5.30
N LEU A 373 -7.99 -23.74 6.60
CA LEU A 373 -8.29 -25.09 7.10
C LEU A 373 -9.68 -25.60 6.68
N LYS A 374 -10.63 -24.70 6.39
CA LYS A 374 -11.93 -25.08 5.80
C LYS A 374 -11.81 -25.74 4.43
N ALA A 375 -10.64 -25.68 3.78
CA ALA A 375 -10.36 -26.31 2.50
C ALA A 375 -11.44 -26.01 1.44
N MET A 376 -11.79 -24.73 1.32
CA MET A 376 -12.84 -24.26 0.43
C MET A 376 -12.41 -24.34 -1.02
N LYS A 377 -13.37 -24.57 -1.92
CA LYS A 377 -13.11 -24.59 -3.36
C LYS A 377 -12.92 -23.18 -3.89
N VAL A 378 -11.82 -22.95 -4.60
CA VAL A 378 -11.52 -21.68 -5.27
C VAL A 378 -11.95 -21.78 -6.73
N LYS A 379 -12.74 -20.81 -7.20
CA LYS A 379 -13.31 -20.79 -8.55
C LYS A 379 -13.13 -19.42 -9.17
N THR A 380 -13.05 -19.38 -10.50
CA THR A 380 -13.08 -18.11 -11.23
C THR A 380 -14.12 -18.15 -12.34
N LYS A 381 -14.80 -17.02 -12.56
CA LYS A 381 -15.77 -16.83 -13.64
C LYS A 381 -15.47 -15.53 -14.37
N ILE A 382 -15.78 -15.50 -15.66
CA ILE A 382 -15.83 -14.27 -16.45
C ILE A 382 -17.31 -13.85 -16.45
N MET A 383 -17.57 -12.59 -16.14
CA MET A 383 -18.92 -12.02 -16.11
C MET A 383 -18.85 -10.49 -16.30
N SER A 384 -20.00 -9.85 -16.50
CA SER A 384 -20.08 -8.39 -16.55
C SER A 384 -19.78 -7.77 -15.18
N ILE A 385 -19.43 -6.48 -15.17
CA ILE A 385 -19.19 -5.73 -13.93
C ILE A 385 -20.44 -5.71 -13.04
N ASP A 386 -21.63 -5.58 -13.64
CA ASP A 386 -22.87 -5.51 -12.88
C ASP A 386 -23.22 -6.85 -12.24
N GLU A 387 -23.04 -7.97 -12.96
CA GLU A 387 -23.17 -9.31 -12.38
C GLU A 387 -22.15 -9.54 -11.25
N ALA A 388 -20.92 -9.03 -11.39
CA ALA A 388 -19.91 -9.14 -10.34
C ALA A 388 -20.34 -8.39 -9.07
N LYS A 389 -20.91 -7.18 -9.19
CA LYS A 389 -21.44 -6.41 -8.07
C LYS A 389 -22.61 -7.12 -7.39
N GLU A 390 -23.50 -7.74 -8.14
CA GLU A 390 -24.62 -8.53 -7.59
C GLU A 390 -24.13 -9.72 -6.75
N HIS A 391 -22.97 -10.30 -7.08
CA HIS A 391 -22.34 -11.36 -6.31
C HIS A 391 -21.52 -10.84 -5.10
N GLY A 392 -21.60 -9.54 -4.79
CA GLY A 392 -20.86 -8.93 -3.69
C GLY A 392 -19.36 -8.81 -3.96
N ALA A 393 -18.94 -8.81 -5.22
CA ALA A 393 -17.53 -8.67 -5.55
C ALA A 393 -16.99 -7.33 -5.03
N MET A 394 -15.95 -7.41 -4.19
CA MET A 394 -15.19 -6.24 -3.83
C MET A 394 -14.43 -5.74 -5.07
N ALA A 395 -14.78 -4.55 -5.53
CA ALA A 395 -14.07 -3.84 -6.60
C ALA A 395 -13.05 -2.87 -6.00
N LEU A 396 -11.85 -2.85 -6.57
CA LEU A 396 -10.92 -1.73 -6.37
C LEU A 396 -11.36 -0.64 -7.35
N PHE A 397 -12.17 0.31 -6.88
CA PHE A 397 -12.92 1.27 -7.71
C PHE A 397 -12.08 2.32 -8.47
N ASP A 398 -10.75 2.16 -8.53
CA ASP A 398 -9.84 3.06 -9.26
C ASP A 398 -9.29 2.47 -10.57
N GLU A 399 -9.61 1.22 -10.92
CA GLU A 399 -9.19 0.61 -12.20
C GLU A 399 -10.29 0.71 -13.28
N LYS A 400 -9.91 1.14 -14.49
CA LYS A 400 -10.78 1.05 -15.67
C LYS A 400 -10.87 -0.42 -16.09
N TYR A 401 -11.90 -1.10 -15.61
CA TYR A 401 -12.25 -2.44 -16.08
C TYR A 401 -12.87 -2.38 -17.49
N GLY A 402 -12.62 -3.43 -18.29
CA GLY A 402 -13.34 -3.63 -19.55
C GLY A 402 -14.76 -4.16 -19.32
N ASP A 403 -15.51 -4.41 -20.41
CA ASP A 403 -16.91 -4.86 -20.34
C ASP A 403 -17.09 -6.21 -19.63
N GLU A 404 -16.08 -7.08 -19.67
CA GLU A 404 -16.02 -8.33 -18.94
C GLU A 404 -14.87 -8.35 -17.94
N VAL A 405 -15.14 -8.87 -16.74
CA VAL A 405 -14.18 -9.00 -15.65
C VAL A 405 -14.06 -10.44 -15.17
N ARG A 406 -12.85 -10.80 -14.72
CA ARG A 406 -12.60 -12.09 -14.09
C ARG A 406 -12.79 -11.98 -12.58
N VAL A 407 -13.79 -12.67 -12.07
CA VAL A 407 -14.13 -12.72 -10.64
C VAL A 407 -13.56 -14.00 -10.02
N LEU A 408 -12.85 -13.84 -8.91
CA LEU A 408 -12.36 -14.90 -8.04
C LEU A 408 -13.35 -15.11 -6.89
N PHE A 409 -13.69 -16.37 -6.67
CA PHE A 409 -14.47 -16.85 -5.52
C PHE A 409 -13.58 -17.74 -4.67
N THR A 410 -13.32 -17.34 -3.44
CA THR A 410 -12.56 -18.11 -2.46
C THR A 410 -13.56 -18.72 -1.47
N GLY A 411 -14.18 -19.82 -1.88
CA GLY A 411 -15.37 -20.33 -1.19
C GLY A 411 -16.49 -19.30 -1.17
N ASP A 412 -17.20 -19.24 -0.04
CA ASP A 412 -18.23 -18.22 0.22
C ASP A 412 -17.68 -17.05 1.05
N TYR A 413 -16.36 -17.04 1.32
CA TYR A 413 -15.71 -16.09 2.22
C TYR A 413 -15.29 -14.78 1.54
N SER A 414 -14.65 -14.87 0.36
CA SER A 414 -14.23 -13.70 -0.42
C SER A 414 -14.61 -13.83 -1.89
N VAL A 415 -15.08 -12.71 -2.46
CA VAL A 415 -15.39 -12.52 -3.87
C VAL A 415 -14.71 -11.23 -4.35
N GLU A 416 -13.76 -11.34 -5.28
CA GLU A 416 -12.90 -10.21 -5.69
C GLU A 416 -12.63 -10.26 -7.20
N LEU A 417 -12.44 -9.10 -7.83
CA LEU A 417 -11.94 -9.04 -9.20
C LEU A 417 -10.45 -9.36 -9.21
N CYS A 418 -10.05 -10.43 -9.91
CA CYS A 418 -8.64 -10.81 -9.97
C CYS A 418 -8.30 -11.54 -11.27
N GLY A 419 -7.31 -11.01 -11.98
CA GLY A 419 -6.68 -11.62 -13.16
C GLY A 419 -5.54 -12.59 -12.82
N GLY A 420 -5.28 -12.87 -11.54
CA GLY A 420 -4.17 -13.69 -11.08
C GLY A 420 -4.34 -15.19 -11.23
N THR A 421 -3.26 -15.93 -10.97
CA THR A 421 -3.31 -17.39 -10.79
C THR A 421 -3.54 -17.73 -9.33
N HIS A 422 -4.39 -18.72 -9.07
CA HIS A 422 -4.81 -19.10 -7.72
C HIS A 422 -4.75 -20.61 -7.52
N VAL A 423 -4.67 -21.03 -6.25
CA VAL A 423 -4.87 -22.44 -5.89
C VAL A 423 -6.30 -22.87 -6.21
N LYS A 424 -6.55 -24.19 -6.28
CA LYS A 424 -7.92 -24.71 -6.53
C LYS A 424 -8.70 -24.92 -5.24
N ASN A 425 -7.99 -24.99 -4.12
CA ASN A 425 -8.54 -25.23 -2.80
C ASN A 425 -7.73 -24.45 -1.77
N THR A 426 -8.38 -23.78 -0.81
CA THR A 426 -7.68 -22.95 0.19
C THR A 426 -6.70 -23.77 1.02
N GLY A 427 -6.97 -25.05 1.28
CA GLY A 427 -6.06 -25.96 1.97
C GLY A 427 -4.74 -26.22 1.24
N GLU A 428 -4.65 -25.93 -0.07
CA GLU A 428 -3.36 -25.99 -0.80
C GLU A 428 -2.37 -24.91 -0.31
N ILE A 429 -2.85 -23.83 0.32
CA ILE A 429 -2.02 -22.75 0.87
C ILE A 429 -1.09 -23.31 1.95
N GLY A 430 -1.63 -24.14 2.84
CA GLY A 430 -0.96 -24.55 4.07
C GLY A 430 -0.90 -23.38 5.06
N LEU A 431 -0.03 -23.48 6.06
CA LEU A 431 0.03 -22.48 7.12
C LEU A 431 0.46 -21.10 6.59
N PHE A 432 -0.31 -20.08 6.95
CA PHE A 432 -0.04 -18.66 6.72
C PHE A 432 0.53 -18.03 7.99
N VAL A 433 1.59 -17.21 7.85
CA VAL A 433 2.25 -16.54 8.98
C VAL A 433 2.61 -15.12 8.60
N ILE A 434 2.14 -14.14 9.38
CA ILE A 434 2.52 -12.74 9.31
C ILE A 434 3.94 -12.60 9.88
N THR A 435 4.84 -12.09 9.06
CA THR A 435 6.24 -11.88 9.42
C THR A 435 6.51 -10.49 9.95
N SER A 436 5.77 -9.49 9.47
CA SER A 436 5.95 -8.10 9.86
C SER A 436 4.67 -7.28 9.66
N GLU A 437 4.53 -6.26 10.48
CA GLU A 437 3.49 -5.24 10.39
C GLU A 437 4.17 -3.87 10.64
N GLN A 438 4.00 -2.93 9.71
CA GLN A 438 4.59 -1.60 9.82
C GLN A 438 3.80 -0.50 9.09
N GLY A 439 3.89 0.73 9.57
CA GLY A 439 3.41 1.91 8.85
C GLY A 439 4.39 2.33 7.76
N ILE A 440 3.90 2.52 6.53
CA ILE A 440 4.75 2.90 5.37
C ILE A 440 4.49 4.32 4.87
N ALA A 441 3.31 4.85 5.15
CA ALA A 441 2.92 6.23 4.93
C ALA A 441 1.84 6.59 5.94
N SER A 442 1.52 7.87 6.03
CA SER A 442 0.46 8.29 6.94
C SER A 442 -0.89 7.78 6.46
N GLY A 443 -1.55 6.97 7.30
CA GLY A 443 -2.80 6.28 6.98
C GLY A 443 -2.64 4.99 6.16
N VAL A 444 -1.41 4.52 5.91
CA VAL A 444 -1.15 3.29 5.15
C VAL A 444 -0.20 2.37 5.91
N ARG A 445 -0.64 1.12 6.07
CA ARG A 445 0.09 0.04 6.74
C ARG A 445 0.46 -1.07 5.78
N ARG A 446 1.42 -1.89 6.18
CA ARG A 446 1.93 -3.02 5.43
C ARG A 446 1.99 -4.24 6.32
N ILE A 447 1.42 -5.33 5.83
CA ILE A 447 1.67 -6.69 6.32
C ILE A 447 2.54 -7.41 5.31
N GLU A 448 3.60 -8.05 5.78
CA GLU A 448 4.27 -9.11 5.02
C GLU A 448 3.99 -10.46 5.66
N ALA A 449 3.80 -11.48 4.83
CA ALA A 449 3.49 -12.82 5.30
C ALA A 449 4.08 -13.89 4.37
N VAL A 450 4.15 -15.11 4.88
CA VAL A 450 4.64 -16.29 4.15
C VAL A 450 3.64 -17.45 4.27
N THR A 451 3.60 -18.30 3.24
CA THR A 451 2.72 -19.48 3.22
C THR A 451 3.47 -20.79 2.97
N GLY A 452 2.83 -21.90 3.30
CA GLY A 452 3.24 -23.25 2.89
C GLY A 452 4.66 -23.63 3.30
N MET A 453 5.53 -23.91 2.32
CA MET A 453 6.90 -24.33 2.63
C MET A 453 7.76 -23.18 3.18
N ASN A 454 7.41 -21.92 2.88
CA ASN A 454 8.15 -20.77 3.39
C ASN A 454 7.82 -20.51 4.86
N SER A 455 6.57 -20.73 5.29
CA SER A 455 6.24 -20.71 6.72
C SER A 455 6.96 -21.83 7.47
N PHE A 456 7.01 -23.06 6.93
CA PHE A 456 7.81 -24.13 7.53
C PHE A 456 9.30 -23.76 7.68
N LYS A 457 9.92 -23.18 6.64
CA LYS A 457 11.31 -22.71 6.72
C LYS A 457 11.49 -21.66 7.80
N LEU A 458 10.56 -20.71 7.91
CA LEU A 458 10.56 -19.68 8.95
C LEU A 458 10.54 -20.32 10.36
N PHE A 459 9.70 -21.33 10.59
CA PHE A 459 9.70 -22.04 11.88
C PHE A 459 11.02 -22.76 12.16
N LYS A 460 11.59 -23.46 11.18
CA LYS A 460 12.89 -24.14 11.35
C LYS A 460 14.02 -23.15 11.61
N GLU A 461 13.98 -21.97 11.02
CA GLU A 461 14.94 -20.90 11.32
C GLU A 461 14.78 -20.39 12.75
N LYS A 462 13.56 -20.06 13.17
CA LYS A 462 13.25 -19.62 14.54
C LYS A 462 13.65 -20.67 15.59
N GLU A 463 13.30 -21.93 15.36
CA GLU A 463 13.69 -23.07 16.21
C GLU A 463 15.22 -23.21 16.30
N SER A 464 15.93 -23.14 15.16
CA SER A 464 17.40 -23.15 15.15
C SER A 464 17.99 -22.01 15.97
N ASN A 465 17.42 -20.81 15.90
CA ASN A 465 17.89 -19.66 16.67
C ASN A 465 17.66 -19.82 18.18
N LEU A 466 16.51 -20.37 18.58
CA LEU A 466 16.23 -20.73 19.98
C LEU A 466 17.23 -21.76 20.50
N ILE A 467 17.46 -22.85 19.76
CA ILE A 467 18.43 -23.88 20.13
C ILE A 467 19.85 -23.30 20.25
N LYS A 468 20.26 -22.40 19.34
CA LYS A 468 21.56 -21.71 19.41
C LYS A 468 21.66 -20.84 20.66
N ALA A 469 20.61 -20.08 20.98
CA ALA A 469 20.56 -19.26 22.20
C ALA A 469 20.64 -20.13 23.46
N GLY A 470 19.90 -21.25 23.51
CA GLY A 470 19.93 -22.21 24.61
C GLY A 470 21.33 -22.79 24.83
N LYS A 471 22.03 -23.14 23.74
CA LYS A 471 23.42 -23.60 23.80
C LYS A 471 24.39 -22.54 24.35
N LEU A 472 24.25 -21.28 23.94
CA LEU A 472 25.08 -20.17 24.44
C LEU A 472 24.88 -19.94 25.93
N LEU A 473 23.63 -20.06 26.40
CA LEU A 473 23.25 -19.86 27.79
C LEU A 473 23.37 -21.13 28.65
N LYS A 474 23.63 -22.28 28.02
CA LYS A 474 23.67 -23.61 28.61
C LYS A 474 22.37 -23.98 29.33
N VAL A 475 21.22 -23.66 28.71
CA VAL A 475 19.88 -24.01 29.22
C VAL A 475 19.01 -24.60 28.11
N GLY A 476 17.99 -25.37 28.48
CA GLY A 476 16.95 -25.78 27.55
C GLY A 476 15.98 -24.63 27.23
N ASP A 477 15.25 -24.75 26.12
CA ASP A 477 14.38 -23.69 25.59
C ASP A 477 13.35 -23.19 26.61
N ASP A 478 12.80 -24.07 27.45
CA ASP A 478 11.83 -23.73 28.50
C ASP A 478 12.36 -22.76 29.56
N TYR A 479 13.68 -22.73 29.77
CA TYR A 479 14.35 -21.89 30.77
C TYR A 479 15.09 -20.69 30.17
N LEU A 480 14.96 -20.48 28.84
CA LEU A 480 15.73 -19.48 28.12
C LEU A 480 15.46 -18.06 28.63
N THR A 481 14.18 -17.71 28.79
CA THR A 481 13.73 -16.39 29.25
C THR A 481 14.15 -16.11 30.69
N GLU A 482 14.02 -17.08 31.59
CA GLU A 482 14.49 -16.98 32.98
C GLU A 482 16.00 -16.74 33.05
N LYS A 483 16.77 -17.49 32.24
CA LYS A 483 18.23 -17.34 32.19
C LYS A 483 18.66 -15.99 31.63
N ILE A 484 18.01 -15.51 30.58
CA ILE A 484 18.24 -14.16 30.02
C ILE A 484 17.98 -13.11 31.09
N LYS A 485 16.84 -13.20 31.79
CA LYS A 485 16.48 -12.27 32.87
C LYS A 485 17.53 -12.27 33.99
N SER A 486 18.00 -13.45 34.40
CA SER A 486 19.04 -13.57 35.43
C SER A 486 20.37 -12.91 35.02
N ASN A 487 20.74 -12.98 33.74
CA ASN A 487 22.01 -12.42 33.25
C ASN A 487 21.92 -10.91 32.97
N LEU A 488 20.75 -10.37 32.61
CA LEU A 488 20.55 -8.93 32.40
C LEU A 488 20.41 -8.13 33.71
N LEU A 489 20.10 -8.81 34.82
CA LEU A 489 20.04 -8.24 36.16
C LEU A 489 21.39 -8.25 36.89
N GLN A 490 22.43 -8.83 36.28
CA GLN A 490 23.83 -8.78 36.71
C GLN A 490 24.58 -7.72 35.89
#